data_AF-A0A424SVG8-F1
#
_entry.id   AF-A0A424SVG8-F1
#
_cell.length_a   1.000
_cell.length_b   1.000
_cell.length_c   1.000
_cell.angle_alpha   90.00
_cell.angle_beta   90.00
_cell.angle_gamma   90.00
#
_symmetry.space_group_name_H-M   'P 1'
#
loop_
_entity.id
_entity.type
_entity.pdbx_description
1 polymer ?
#
loop_
_entity_poly.entity_id
_entity_poly.type
_entity_poly.pdbx_seq_one_letter_code
_entity_poly.pdbx_strand_id
1 'polypeptide(L)'
;MWLQRKYWTDYNTVEALAWLTKAIIIIPGLIFKIEIWWLYIFSLITSTMLVWASEKKLLPTLVGFNTMWIWLSLMVLAQQLKI
;
A
#
# COMPACT_ATOMS: atom_id res chain seq x y z
N MET A 1 16.35 11.09 -9.94
CA MET A 1 16.02 10.49 -8.63
C MET A 1 15.98 8.97 -8.68
N TRP A 2 15.01 8.32 -9.32
CA TRP A 2 14.87 6.85 -9.28
C TRP A 2 16.02 6.08 -9.95
N LEU A 3 16.71 6.66 -10.93
CA LEU A 3 17.87 6.02 -11.57
C LEU A 3 19.17 6.18 -10.76
N GLN A 4 19.16 6.96 -9.68
CA GLN A 4 20.33 7.16 -8.83
C GLN A 4 20.33 6.13 -7.70
N ARG A 5 21.43 5.37 -7.54
CA ARG A 5 21.54 4.36 -6.49
C ARG A 5 21.33 4.92 -5.08
N LYS A 6 21.77 6.17 -4.83
CA LYS A 6 21.61 6.89 -3.55
C LYS A 6 20.13 7.15 -3.19
N TYR A 7 19.23 7.15 -4.17
CA TYR A 7 17.80 7.33 -3.92
C TYR A 7 17.16 6.09 -3.29
N TRP A 8 17.65 4.88 -3.60
CA TRP A 8 17.09 3.64 -3.10
C TRP A 8 17.54 3.35 -1.67
N THR A 9 16.89 4.03 -0.74
CA THR A 9 16.93 3.72 0.69
C THR A 9 15.85 2.70 1.04
N ASP A 10 15.91 2.15 2.25
CA ASP A 10 14.90 1.21 2.75
C ASP A 10 13.49 1.82 2.67
N TYR A 11 13.35 3.10 3.06
CA TYR A 11 12.08 3.84 3.00
C TYR A 11 11.56 4.02 1.58
N ASN A 12 12.44 4.38 0.63
CA ASN A 12 12.05 4.59 -0.77
C ASN A 12 11.69 3.28 -1.47
N THR A 13 12.30 2.17 -1.04
CA THR A 13 11.97 0.83 -1.53
C THR A 13 10.58 0.42 -1.04
N VAL A 14 10.26 0.66 0.25
CA VAL A 14 8.93 0.44 0.81
C VAL A 14 7.88 1.31 0.09
N GLU A 15 8.18 2.58 -0.19
CA GLU A 15 7.31 3.47 -0.97
C GLU A 15 7.01 2.93 -2.36
N ALA A 16 8.03 2.48 -3.09
CA ALA A 16 7.86 1.94 -4.43
C ALA A 16 7.02 0.66 -4.43
N LEU A 17 7.25 -0.25 -3.47
CA LEU A 17 6.48 -1.47 -3.32
C LEU A 17 5.02 -1.17 -2.95
N ALA A 18 4.79 -0.32 -1.96
CA ALA A 18 3.46 0.07 -1.53
C ALA A 18 2.66 0.79 -2.64
N TRP A 19 3.34 1.63 -3.43
CA TRP A 19 2.74 2.27 -4.60
C TRP A 19 2.36 1.24 -5.66
N LEU A 20 3.26 0.30 -5.99
CA LEU A 20 3.02 -0.74 -6.98
C LEU A 20 1.87 -1.66 -6.56
N THR A 21 1.84 -2.10 -5.30
CA THR A 21 0.75 -2.93 -4.77
C THR A 21 -0.61 -2.23 -4.92
N LYS A 22 -0.69 -0.93 -4.58
CA LYS A 22 -1.92 -0.14 -4.77
C LYS A 22 -2.29 -0.02 -6.24
N ALA A 23 -1.33 0.20 -7.14
CA ALA A 23 -1.61 0.27 -8.58
C ALA A 23 -2.18 -1.04 -9.13
N ILE A 24 -1.62 -2.19 -8.73
CA ILE A 24 -2.09 -3.52 -9.17
C ILE A 24 -3.49 -3.84 -8.61
N ILE A 25 -3.89 -3.26 -7.48
CA ILE A 25 -5.26 -3.41 -6.95
C ILE A 25 -6.23 -2.46 -7.65
N ILE A 26 -5.88 -1.16 -7.71
CA ILE A 26 -6.76 -0.10 -8.18
C ILE A 26 -7.05 -0.21 -9.68
N ILE A 27 -6.04 -0.47 -10.51
CA ILE A 27 -6.19 -0.45 -11.97
C ILE A 27 -7.18 -1.55 -12.41
N PRO A 28 -7.02 -2.82 -12.03
CA PRO A 28 -8.00 -3.86 -12.36
C PRO A 28 -9.38 -3.64 -11.74
N GLY A 29 -9.43 -3.20 -10.48
CA GLY A 29 -10.68 -2.95 -9.78
C GLY A 29 -11.51 -1.82 -10.38
N LEU A 30 -10.87 -0.68 -10.70
CA LEU A 30 -11.57 0.47 -11.25
C LEU A 30 -11.89 0.34 -12.74
N ILE A 31 -10.93 -0.09 -13.56
CA ILE A 31 -11.05 -0.09 -15.03
C ILE A 31 -11.81 -1.33 -15.51
N PHE A 32 -11.41 -2.51 -15.05
CA PHE A 32 -11.96 -3.79 -15.53
C PHE A 32 -13.05 -4.36 -14.62
N LYS A 33 -13.31 -3.74 -13.46
CA LYS A 33 -14.23 -4.24 -12.43
C LYS A 33 -13.84 -5.63 -11.92
N ILE A 34 -12.55 -5.94 -11.93
CA ILE A 34 -11.99 -7.21 -11.45
C ILE A 34 -11.28 -6.95 -10.12
N GLU A 35 -11.90 -7.38 -9.04
CA GLU A 35 -11.34 -7.28 -7.69
C GLU A 35 -10.58 -8.56 -7.32
N ILE A 36 -9.27 -8.46 -7.13
CA ILE A 36 -8.40 -9.57 -6.71
C ILE A 36 -8.16 -9.46 -5.21
N TRP A 37 -9.07 -10.02 -4.41
CA TRP A 37 -9.11 -9.80 -2.96
C TRP A 37 -7.84 -10.19 -2.20
N TRP A 38 -7.12 -11.25 -2.61
CA TRP A 38 -5.94 -11.70 -1.87
C TRP A 38 -4.77 -10.70 -1.96
N LEU A 39 -4.77 -9.81 -2.96
CA LEU A 39 -3.79 -8.72 -3.05
C LEU A 39 -3.91 -7.74 -1.87
N TYR A 40 -5.07 -7.66 -1.22
CA TYR A 40 -5.25 -6.79 -0.07
C TYR A 40 -4.41 -7.22 1.15
N ILE A 41 -3.91 -8.47 1.19
CA ILE A 41 -2.89 -8.91 2.17
C ILE A 41 -1.58 -8.15 1.94
N PHE A 42 -1.12 -8.06 0.69
CA PHE A 42 0.07 -7.29 0.33
C PHE A 42 -0.14 -5.80 0.60
N SER A 43 -1.34 -5.28 0.30
CA SER A 43 -1.68 -3.89 0.63
C SER A 43 -1.63 -3.64 2.13
N LEU A 44 -2.08 -4.58 2.96
CA LEU A 44 -2.03 -4.46 4.42
C LEU A 44 -0.59 -4.37 4.93
N ILE A 45 0.27 -5.29 4.48
CA ILE A 45 1.69 -5.35 4.88
C ILE A 45 2.40 -4.08 4.42
N THR A 46 2.29 -3.75 3.13
CA THR A 46 2.99 -2.60 2.55
C THR A 46 2.49 -1.27 3.10
N SER A 47 1.20 -1.12 3.39
CA SER A 47 0.66 0.11 4.01
C SER A 47 1.13 0.25 5.46
N THR A 48 1.22 -0.84 6.23
CA THR A 48 1.77 -0.82 7.59
C THR A 48 3.25 -0.43 7.58
N MET A 49 4.05 -1.01 6.68
CA MET A 49 5.46 -0.61 6.51
C MET A 49 5.57 0.85 6.04
N LEU A 50 4.66 1.30 5.18
CA LEU A 50 4.69 2.66 4.67
C LEU A 50 4.31 3.70 5.73
N VAL A 51 3.47 3.37 6.71
CA VAL A 51 3.25 4.23 7.89
C VAL A 51 4.57 4.48 8.63
N TRP A 52 5.34 3.42 8.91
CA TRP A 52 6.66 3.55 9.53
C TRP A 52 7.62 4.40 8.68
N ALA A 53 7.68 4.16 7.38
CA ALA A 53 8.53 4.93 6.48
C ALA A 53 8.12 6.42 6.39
N SER A 54 6.82 6.70 6.48
CA SER A 54 6.27 8.06 6.45
C SER A 54 6.62 8.85 7.70
N GLU A 55 6.56 8.22 8.88
CA GLU A 55 6.96 8.82 10.15
C GLU A 55 8.44 9.22 10.13
N LYS A 56 9.30 8.37 9.54
CA LYS A 56 10.73 8.66 9.39
C LYS A 56 11.03 9.84 8.46
N LYS A 57 10.11 10.14 7.54
CA LYS A 57 10.16 11.29 6.64
C LYS A 57 9.31 12.48 7.13
N LEU A 58 8.64 12.36 8.28
CA LEU A 58 7.71 13.37 8.82
C LEU A 58 6.59 13.75 7.82
N LEU A 59 5.98 12.74 7.19
CA LEU A 59 4.92 12.90 6.18
C LEU A 59 3.54 12.51 6.75
N PRO A 60 2.86 13.39 7.52
CA PRO A 60 1.63 13.04 8.24
C PRO A 60 0.46 12.68 7.33
N THR A 61 0.40 13.27 6.13
CA THR A 61 -0.64 12.95 5.14
C THR A 61 -0.46 11.54 4.56
N LEU A 62 0.78 11.09 4.39
CA LEU A 62 1.08 9.74 3.90
C LEU A 62 0.75 8.69 4.96
N VAL A 63 0.95 9.03 6.24
CA VAL A 63 0.52 8.21 7.38
C VAL A 63 -0.99 8.01 7.34
N GLY A 64 -1.77 9.10 7.33
CA GLY A 64 -3.23 9.04 7.29
C GLY A 64 -3.76 8.26 6.09
N PHE A 65 -3.19 8.47 4.90
CA PHE A 65 -3.56 7.72 3.70
C PHE A 65 -3.31 6.22 3.85
N ASN A 66 -2.16 5.82 4.39
CA ASN A 66 -1.87 4.40 4.58
C ASN A 66 -2.66 3.77 5.73
N THR A 67 -3.04 4.53 6.75
CA THR A 67 -3.99 4.08 7.78
C THR A 67 -5.35 3.74 7.17
N MET A 68 -5.85 4.57 6.25
CA MET A 68 -7.08 4.27 5.51
C MET A 68 -6.93 2.99 4.67
N TRP A 69 -5.78 2.78 4.01
CA TRP A 69 -5.51 1.56 3.26
C TRP A 69 -5.42 0.30 4.12
N ILE A 70 -4.86 0.40 5.32
CA ILE A 70 -4.86 -0.69 6.30
C ILE A 70 -6.31 -1.08 6.62
N TRP A 71 -7.16 -0.09 6.92
CA TRP A 71 -8.57 -0.34 7.19
C TRP A 71 -9.30 -0.96 5.99
N LEU A 72 -9.11 -0.43 4.77
CA LEU A 72 -9.71 -0.99 3.55
C LEU A 72 -9.29 -2.44 3.31
N SER A 73 -7.99 -2.73 3.48
CA SER A 73 -7.48 -4.09 3.37
C SER A 73 -8.14 -5.03 4.37
N LEU A 74 -8.29 -4.61 5.63
CA LEU A 74 -8.98 -5.42 6.63
C LEU A 74 -10.45 -5.65 6.29
N MET A 75 -11.17 -4.62 5.82
CA MET A 75 -12.58 -4.75 5.42
C MET A 75 -12.78 -5.74 4.27
N VAL A 76 -11.96 -5.64 3.21
CA VAL A 76 -12.06 -6.55 2.06
C VAL A 76 -11.71 -7.98 2.48
N LEU A 77 -10.66 -8.17 3.28
CA LEU A 77 -10.29 -9.50 3.76
C LEU A 77 -11.36 -10.10 4.67
N ALA A 78 -11.95 -9.33 5.59
CA ALA A 78 -13.03 -9.78 6.45
C ALA A 78 -14.25 -10.25 5.63
N GLN A 79 -14.66 -9.47 4.63
CA GLN A 79 -15.78 -9.82 3.75
C GLN A 79 -15.55 -11.13 2.99
N GLN A 80 -14.33 -11.38 2.52
CA GLN A 80 -13.99 -12.56 1.71
C GLN A 80 -13.73 -13.80 2.56
N LEU A 81 -13.16 -13.62 3.75
CA LEU A 81 -12.92 -14.70 4.71
C LEU A 81 -14.15 -15.04 5.55
N LYS A 82 -15.23 -14.23 5.47
CA LYS A 82 -16.47 -14.37 6.24
C LYS A 82 -16.23 -14.34 7.76
N ILE A 83 -15.35 -13.44 8.20
CA ILE A 83 -15.00 -13.22 9.61
C ILE A 83 -15.49 -11.83 10.04
#